data_AF-A0A2S7FE44-F1
#
_entry.id   AF-A0A2S7FE44-F1
#
_cell.length_a   1.000
_cell.length_b   1.000
_cell.length_c   1.000
_cell.angle_alpha   90.00
_cell.angle_beta   90.00
_cell.angle_gamma   90.00
#
_symmetry.space_group_name_H-M   'P 1'
#
loop_
_entity.id
_entity.type
_entity.pdbx_description
1 polymer ?
#
loop_
_entity_poly.entity_id
_entity_poly.type
_entity_poly.pdbx_seq_one_letter_code
_entity_poly.pdbx_strand_id
1 'polypeptide(L)'
;MLRLNRKLSKLILIAMSISLINTTNVFAAENNSNITISNGIATISSNVTEIDSSTFSENNNITKVIIPSNVKKIGEGCFSNFKNLKEVIIEDGVKEIGSNAFIGCENLEKINIPSSITVVGDFAFIGCSKLKDVDFQSKTTNIGGSTFLYTAWLDKMRDDNGLVIINNSVISGENTSDSLIIPDGVKIINSHAFEGCNTLKEVNIPDSVVEIRDSAFEACSNLSKVKLSNKLETIGENAFSDCKLQSVNIPSTLKSVQLYSFNSDVKVTGAVDLYNSLIKPLKTAQEDNLNLLLRNKPYGWGKATESGDKIFYKNSKGELQTGWMDLDGKKYYFYSNGQLATGFIDLNGTKYYFDPSSGNNFGNLIVGWKNINNNWYYFNQSGDGDKVAGFMRTSWLYDDGNWYYMYSDGTMATGFINLNGAYYYLNNSGSMVTGWQYLQNSWYYFNKSDDGGLEGLMKKGWNRINGNWYYFNYSDGKMAHDTWIDGYYVNSSGTCI
;
A
#
# COMPACT_ATOMS: atom_id res chain seq x y z
N MET A 1 -6.13 -59.29 35.19
CA MET A 1 -5.85 -57.95 34.62
C MET A 1 -4.37 -57.64 34.42
N LEU A 2 -3.45 -57.98 35.34
CA LEU A 2 -2.02 -57.63 35.22
C LEU A 2 -1.19 -58.42 34.16
N ARG A 3 -1.69 -59.54 33.62
CA ARG A 3 -1.01 -60.28 32.52
C ARG A 3 -1.46 -59.87 31.11
N LEU A 4 -2.60 -59.18 30.97
CA LEU A 4 -3.09 -58.68 29.67
C LEU A 4 -2.34 -57.39 29.25
N ASN A 5 -1.97 -56.54 30.22
CA ASN A 5 -1.24 -55.29 29.97
C ASN A 5 0.21 -55.48 29.50
N ARG A 6 0.83 -56.64 29.76
CA ARG A 6 2.22 -56.91 29.36
C ARG A 6 2.36 -57.44 27.93
N LYS A 7 1.29 -58.02 27.35
CA LYS A 7 1.22 -58.37 25.93
C LYS A 7 0.76 -57.18 25.08
N LEU A 8 -0.13 -56.33 25.60
CA LEU A 8 -0.51 -55.08 24.93
C LEU A 8 0.68 -54.11 24.82
N SER A 9 1.49 -53.98 25.87
CA SER A 9 2.68 -53.11 25.83
C SER A 9 3.76 -53.61 24.86
N LYS A 10 3.93 -54.93 24.70
CA LYS A 10 4.85 -55.50 23.70
C LYS A 10 4.33 -55.40 22.26
N LEU A 11 3.00 -55.50 22.04
CA LEU A 11 2.42 -55.24 20.72
C LEU A 11 2.45 -53.75 20.34
N ILE A 12 2.29 -52.85 21.32
CA ILE A 12 2.42 -51.39 21.12
C ILE A 12 3.88 -51.01 20.84
N LEU A 13 4.86 -51.67 21.48
CA LEU A 13 6.29 -51.42 21.19
C LEU A 13 6.74 -51.98 19.82
N ILE A 14 6.11 -53.06 19.34
CA ILE A 14 6.38 -53.62 18.00
C ILE A 14 5.61 -52.85 16.91
N ALA A 15 4.44 -52.28 17.22
CA ALA A 15 3.72 -51.38 16.31
C ALA A 15 4.36 -49.98 16.22
N MET A 16 4.99 -49.50 17.30
CA MET A 16 5.78 -48.26 17.30
C MET A 16 7.17 -48.39 16.67
N SER A 17 7.57 -49.57 16.20
CA SER A 17 8.83 -49.78 15.45
C SER A 17 8.63 -49.96 13.94
N ILE A 18 7.43 -49.72 13.39
CA ILE A 18 7.14 -49.82 11.94
C ILE A 18 6.68 -48.49 11.29
N SER A 19 6.80 -47.34 11.96
CA SER A 19 6.65 -46.04 11.25
C SER A 19 7.49 -44.87 11.78
N LEU A 20 8.64 -45.13 12.39
CA LEU A 20 9.71 -44.13 12.42
C LEU A 20 10.67 -44.42 11.27
N ILE A 21 10.27 -44.03 10.05
CA ILE A 21 11.29 -43.51 9.15
C ILE A 21 11.62 -42.14 9.77
N ASN A 22 12.70 -42.11 10.57
CA ASN A 22 13.40 -40.87 10.84
C ASN A 22 13.90 -40.34 9.50
N THR A 23 13.05 -39.63 8.75
CA THR A 23 13.56 -38.63 7.80
C THR A 23 14.02 -37.47 8.68
N THR A 24 15.24 -37.54 9.19
CA THR A 24 15.88 -36.35 9.77
C THR A 24 15.81 -35.26 8.71
N ASN A 25 15.04 -34.19 8.95
CA ASN A 25 15.07 -33.05 8.04
C ASN A 25 16.50 -32.56 7.96
N VAL A 26 17.07 -32.58 6.75
CA VAL A 26 18.39 -32.02 6.50
C VAL A 26 18.15 -30.62 5.96
N PHE A 27 18.50 -29.61 6.75
CA PHE A 27 18.28 -28.22 6.41
C PHE A 27 19.44 -27.66 5.59
N ALA A 28 19.15 -26.75 4.69
CA ALA A 28 20.10 -25.76 4.17
C ALA A 28 19.98 -24.49 5.03
N ALA A 29 21.10 -24.00 5.60
CA ALA A 29 21.20 -22.82 6.47
C ALA A 29 22.51 -22.04 6.17
N GLU A 30 22.60 -20.74 6.48
CA GLU A 30 23.70 -19.82 6.09
C GLU A 30 25.12 -20.33 6.43
N ASN A 31 25.22 -21.24 7.40
CA ASN A 31 26.49 -21.76 7.93
C ASN A 31 26.63 -23.29 7.86
N ASN A 32 25.94 -23.96 6.93
CA ASN A 32 26.12 -25.41 6.75
C ASN A 32 26.62 -25.81 5.35
N SER A 33 27.27 -26.97 5.29
CA SER A 33 27.86 -27.52 4.07
C SER A 33 26.84 -28.03 3.06
N ASN A 34 25.54 -27.83 3.31
CA ASN A 34 24.48 -28.34 2.45
C ASN A 34 24.14 -27.36 1.32
N ILE A 35 24.80 -26.20 1.27
CA ILE A 35 24.75 -25.25 0.17
C ILE A 35 26.18 -25.02 -0.31
N THR A 36 26.38 -25.15 -1.62
CA THR A 36 27.62 -24.74 -2.26
C THR A 36 27.36 -23.52 -3.14
N ILE A 37 28.13 -22.46 -2.94
CA ILE A 37 28.12 -21.27 -3.79
C ILE A 37 29.40 -21.29 -4.64
N SER A 38 29.24 -21.35 -5.96
CA SER A 38 30.38 -21.27 -6.89
C SER A 38 29.98 -20.44 -8.11
N ASN A 39 30.84 -19.49 -8.50
CA ASN A 39 30.60 -18.59 -9.64
C ASN A 39 29.21 -17.91 -9.61
N GLY A 40 28.76 -17.50 -8.43
CA GLY A 40 27.44 -16.87 -8.23
C GLY A 40 26.25 -17.82 -8.39
N ILE A 41 26.46 -19.13 -8.36
CA ILE A 41 25.40 -20.14 -8.41
C ILE A 41 25.33 -20.82 -7.05
N ALA A 42 24.17 -20.74 -6.39
CA ALA A 42 23.86 -21.50 -5.19
C ALA A 42 23.21 -22.83 -5.56
N THR A 43 23.86 -23.93 -5.17
CA THR A 43 23.36 -25.30 -5.38
C THR A 43 23.06 -25.92 -4.02
N ILE A 44 21.84 -26.42 -3.86
CA ILE A 44 21.40 -27.11 -2.65
C ILE A 44 21.74 -28.60 -2.78
N SER A 45 22.34 -29.18 -1.73
CA SER A 45 22.76 -30.57 -1.74
C SER A 45 21.59 -31.55 -1.84
N SER A 46 21.81 -32.70 -2.48
CA SER A 46 20.80 -33.74 -2.73
C SER A 46 20.28 -34.45 -1.48
N ASN A 47 20.92 -34.25 -0.33
CA ASN A 47 20.44 -34.75 0.97
C ASN A 47 19.46 -33.79 1.65
N VAL A 48 19.33 -32.53 1.19
CA VAL A 48 18.49 -31.51 1.82
C VAL A 48 17.02 -31.79 1.59
N THR A 49 16.22 -31.82 2.65
CA THR A 49 14.77 -32.03 2.53
C THR A 49 13.99 -30.72 2.66
N GLU A 50 14.58 -29.70 3.27
CA GLU A 50 13.95 -28.40 3.53
C GLU A 50 15.01 -27.30 3.52
N ILE A 51 14.68 -26.15 2.92
CA ILE A 51 15.50 -24.95 3.03
C ILE A 51 14.90 -24.15 4.19
N ASP A 52 15.71 -23.84 5.20
CA ASP A 52 15.20 -23.19 6.42
C ASP A 52 14.78 -21.74 6.14
N SER A 53 13.91 -21.20 6.99
CA SER A 53 13.44 -19.82 6.86
C SER A 53 14.59 -18.82 6.99
N SER A 54 14.55 -17.76 6.19
CA SER A 54 15.55 -16.67 6.16
C SER A 54 17.00 -17.11 5.98
N THR A 55 17.24 -18.33 5.46
CA THR A 55 18.58 -18.94 5.31
C THR A 55 19.62 -18.07 4.61
N PHE A 56 19.21 -17.18 3.70
CA PHE A 56 20.14 -16.38 2.92
C PHE A 56 19.78 -14.89 2.78
N SER A 57 18.91 -14.33 3.63
CA SER A 57 18.43 -12.96 3.44
C SER A 57 19.57 -11.98 3.10
N GLU A 58 19.41 -11.21 2.01
CA GLU A 58 20.35 -10.17 1.54
C GLU A 58 21.67 -10.65 0.89
N ASN A 59 21.66 -11.73 0.10
CA ASN A 59 22.84 -12.14 -0.67
C ASN A 59 22.94 -11.47 -2.06
N ASN A 60 23.88 -10.54 -2.22
CA ASN A 60 24.13 -9.83 -3.49
C ASN A 60 25.11 -10.54 -4.45
N ASN A 61 25.67 -11.70 -4.10
CA ASN A 61 26.62 -12.41 -4.97
C ASN A 61 25.98 -13.54 -5.77
N ILE A 62 24.80 -14.02 -5.36
CA ILE A 62 24.10 -15.12 -6.01
C ILE A 62 23.27 -14.56 -7.17
N THR A 63 23.51 -15.12 -8.35
CA THR A 63 22.80 -14.81 -9.60
C THR A 63 21.87 -15.92 -10.06
N LYS A 64 22.06 -17.15 -9.54
CA LYS A 64 21.25 -18.32 -9.85
C LYS A 64 21.10 -19.25 -8.65
N VAL A 65 19.91 -19.79 -8.46
CA VAL A 65 19.61 -20.82 -7.44
C VAL A 65 19.08 -22.08 -8.13
N ILE A 66 19.59 -23.25 -7.71
CA ILE A 66 19.11 -24.56 -8.16
C ILE A 66 18.59 -25.34 -6.96
N ILE A 67 17.29 -25.64 -6.97
CA ILE A 67 16.56 -26.33 -5.90
C ILE A 67 16.18 -27.72 -6.40
N PRO A 68 16.82 -28.79 -5.89
CA PRO A 68 16.63 -30.13 -6.40
C PRO A 68 15.36 -30.80 -5.87
N SER A 69 14.88 -31.82 -6.58
CA SER A 69 13.60 -32.52 -6.34
C SER A 69 13.46 -33.20 -4.96
N ASN A 70 14.56 -33.43 -4.25
CA ASN A 70 14.58 -33.93 -2.88
C ASN A 70 14.10 -32.90 -1.86
N VAL A 71 14.25 -31.60 -2.13
CA VAL A 71 13.70 -30.52 -1.31
C VAL A 71 12.18 -30.60 -1.38
N LYS A 72 11.51 -30.62 -0.23
CA LYS A 72 10.05 -30.64 -0.14
C LYS A 72 9.46 -29.26 0.10
N LYS A 73 10.20 -28.41 0.81
CA LYS A 73 9.78 -27.07 1.17
C LYS A 73 10.91 -26.07 1.02
N ILE A 74 10.60 -24.96 0.38
CA ILE A 74 11.40 -23.75 0.35
C ILE A 74 10.89 -22.88 1.50
N GLY A 75 11.73 -22.59 2.50
CA GLY A 75 11.35 -21.90 3.73
C GLY A 75 10.91 -20.44 3.51
N GLU A 76 10.27 -19.88 4.53
CA GLU A 76 9.81 -18.50 4.52
C GLU A 76 10.99 -17.53 4.37
N GLY A 77 10.91 -16.56 3.47
CA GLY A 77 11.93 -15.52 3.33
C GLY A 77 13.32 -15.99 2.92
N CYS A 78 13.52 -17.27 2.58
CA CYS A 78 14.85 -17.86 2.50
C CYS A 78 15.76 -17.27 1.41
N PHE A 79 15.21 -16.70 0.34
CA PHE A 79 15.92 -15.98 -0.72
C PHE A 79 15.51 -14.49 -0.79
N SER A 80 15.05 -13.93 0.32
CA SER A 80 14.67 -12.52 0.43
C SER A 80 15.81 -11.57 0.04
N ASN A 81 15.49 -10.56 -0.77
CA ASN A 81 16.35 -9.45 -1.19
C ASN A 81 17.62 -9.85 -1.94
N PHE A 82 17.61 -10.94 -2.71
CA PHE A 82 18.72 -11.26 -3.61
C PHE A 82 18.70 -10.34 -4.83
N LYS A 83 19.28 -9.15 -4.71
CA LYS A 83 19.18 -8.12 -5.76
C LYS A 83 19.84 -8.55 -7.07
N ASN A 84 20.76 -9.50 -7.08
CA ASN A 84 21.43 -9.99 -8.29
C ASN A 84 20.90 -11.33 -8.82
N LEU A 85 19.93 -11.95 -8.15
CA LEU A 85 19.33 -13.22 -8.59
C LEU A 85 18.54 -13.02 -9.87
N LYS A 86 18.88 -13.77 -10.92
CA LYS A 86 18.28 -13.71 -12.26
C LYS A 86 17.50 -14.95 -12.64
N GLU A 87 17.90 -16.11 -12.11
CA GLU A 87 17.32 -17.40 -12.46
C GLU A 87 17.15 -18.28 -11.22
N VAL A 88 15.96 -18.85 -11.07
CA VAL A 88 15.67 -19.89 -10.09
C VAL A 88 15.20 -21.12 -10.84
N ILE A 89 15.86 -22.25 -10.58
CA ILE A 89 15.46 -23.55 -11.10
C ILE A 89 14.88 -24.34 -9.93
N ILE A 90 13.60 -24.68 -10.03
CA ILE A 90 12.91 -25.57 -9.09
C ILE A 90 12.63 -26.87 -9.83
N GLU A 91 13.22 -27.97 -9.36
CA GLU A 91 12.95 -29.29 -9.92
C GLU A 91 11.61 -29.86 -9.44
N ASP A 92 11.00 -30.71 -10.26
CA ASP A 92 9.74 -31.39 -9.94
C ASP A 92 9.96 -32.37 -8.76
N GLY A 93 9.30 -32.10 -7.64
CA GLY A 93 9.50 -32.79 -6.37
C GLY A 93 9.29 -31.89 -5.15
N VAL A 94 9.51 -30.58 -5.32
CA VAL A 94 9.21 -29.52 -4.34
C VAL A 94 7.70 -29.33 -4.20
N LYS A 95 7.20 -29.26 -2.97
CA LYS A 95 5.76 -29.17 -2.66
C LYS A 95 5.29 -27.76 -2.32
N GLU A 96 6.18 -26.96 -1.73
CA GLU A 96 5.83 -25.66 -1.18
C GLU A 96 6.91 -24.62 -1.43
N ILE A 97 6.48 -23.45 -1.90
CA ILE A 97 7.22 -22.20 -1.81
C ILE A 97 6.66 -21.44 -0.60
N GLY A 98 7.47 -21.21 0.43
CA GLY A 98 7.06 -20.48 1.62
C GLY A 98 6.73 -19.02 1.35
N SER A 99 6.05 -18.39 2.32
CA SER A 99 5.77 -16.96 2.25
C SER A 99 7.06 -16.15 2.16
N ASN A 100 7.03 -14.97 1.53
CA ASN A 100 8.19 -14.10 1.36
C ASN A 100 9.43 -14.74 0.68
N ALA A 101 9.38 -15.96 0.16
CA ALA A 101 10.57 -16.74 -0.19
C ALA A 101 11.54 -16.01 -1.13
N PHE A 102 11.05 -15.21 -2.07
CA PHE A 102 11.82 -14.45 -3.06
C PHE A 102 11.49 -12.95 -3.03
N ILE A 103 10.99 -12.41 -1.92
CA ILE A 103 10.68 -10.97 -1.80
C ILE A 103 11.86 -10.11 -2.26
N GLY A 104 11.61 -9.08 -3.05
CA GLY A 104 12.61 -8.10 -3.47
C GLY A 104 13.75 -8.63 -4.34
N CYS A 105 13.61 -9.80 -4.98
CA CYS A 105 14.54 -10.30 -5.99
C CYS A 105 14.36 -9.53 -7.32
N GLU A 106 14.74 -8.25 -7.32
CA GLU A 106 14.46 -7.27 -8.38
C GLU A 106 14.97 -7.66 -9.78
N ASN A 107 15.99 -8.53 -9.87
CA ASN A 107 16.55 -8.97 -11.14
C ASN A 107 16.03 -10.33 -11.63
N LEU A 108 15.12 -10.99 -10.91
CA LEU A 108 14.53 -12.26 -11.33
C LEU A 108 13.59 -12.01 -12.51
N GLU A 109 13.87 -12.60 -13.68
CA GLU A 109 13.10 -12.31 -14.90
C GLU A 109 12.03 -13.35 -15.21
N LYS A 110 12.27 -14.61 -14.83
CA LYS A 110 11.38 -15.75 -15.10
C LYS A 110 11.33 -16.69 -13.90
N ILE A 111 10.20 -17.33 -13.70
CA ILE A 111 10.07 -18.47 -12.78
C ILE A 111 9.18 -19.55 -13.39
N ASN A 112 9.62 -20.80 -13.28
CA ASN A 112 8.79 -21.96 -13.55
C ASN A 112 8.30 -22.51 -12.21
N ILE A 113 6.99 -22.70 -12.08
CA ILE A 113 6.31 -23.30 -10.92
C ILE A 113 5.92 -24.73 -11.31
N PRO A 114 6.73 -25.76 -10.92
CA PRO A 114 6.52 -27.14 -11.36
C PRO A 114 5.21 -27.75 -10.90
N SER A 115 4.81 -28.82 -11.59
CA SER A 115 3.53 -29.51 -11.32
C SER A 115 3.41 -30.06 -9.89
N SER A 116 4.54 -30.37 -9.25
CA SER A 116 4.60 -30.86 -7.87
C SER A 116 4.25 -29.81 -6.81
N ILE A 117 4.34 -28.51 -7.14
CA ILE A 117 4.08 -27.43 -6.19
C ILE A 117 2.58 -27.31 -5.96
N THR A 118 2.18 -27.58 -4.71
CA THR A 118 0.79 -27.49 -4.28
C THR A 118 0.47 -26.14 -3.63
N VAL A 119 1.48 -25.45 -3.11
CA VAL A 119 1.32 -24.18 -2.38
C VAL A 119 2.43 -23.20 -2.76
N VAL A 120 2.04 -21.96 -3.05
CA VAL A 120 2.92 -20.78 -3.09
C VAL A 120 2.42 -19.81 -2.03
N GLY A 121 3.26 -19.49 -1.05
CA GLY A 121 2.90 -18.67 0.10
C GLY A 121 2.62 -17.21 -0.23
N ASP A 122 2.11 -16.51 0.78
CA ASP A 122 1.81 -15.09 0.69
C ASP A 122 3.10 -14.30 0.41
N PHE A 123 3.00 -13.26 -0.42
CA PHE A 123 4.12 -12.36 -0.72
C PHE A 123 5.37 -13.03 -1.34
N ALA A 124 5.30 -14.29 -1.79
CA ALA A 124 6.49 -15.07 -2.14
C ALA A 124 7.37 -14.43 -3.23
N PHE A 125 6.82 -13.61 -4.13
CA PHE A 125 7.55 -12.91 -5.20
C PHE A 125 7.31 -11.39 -5.20
N ILE A 126 6.84 -10.80 -4.08
CA ILE A 126 6.58 -9.36 -4.01
C ILE A 126 7.85 -8.56 -4.33
N GLY A 127 7.75 -7.52 -5.15
CA GLY A 127 8.89 -6.67 -5.51
C GLY A 127 9.93 -7.32 -6.43
N CYS A 128 9.66 -8.49 -7.03
CA CYS A 128 10.44 -9.01 -8.15
C CYS A 128 10.14 -8.20 -9.41
N SER A 129 10.59 -6.95 -9.44
CA SER A 129 10.14 -5.93 -10.41
C SER A 129 10.40 -6.29 -11.88
N LYS A 130 11.42 -7.10 -12.19
CA LYS A 130 11.68 -7.60 -13.56
C LYS A 130 11.02 -8.93 -13.91
N LEU A 131 10.31 -9.56 -12.97
CA LEU A 131 9.66 -10.85 -13.20
C LEU A 131 8.52 -10.64 -14.19
N LYS A 132 8.71 -11.09 -15.42
CA LYS A 132 7.80 -10.88 -16.55
C LYS A 132 7.21 -12.19 -17.10
N ASP A 133 7.78 -13.32 -16.71
CA ASP A 133 7.38 -14.65 -17.18
C ASP A 133 7.21 -15.59 -15.99
N VAL A 134 5.98 -16.04 -15.78
CA VAL A 134 5.60 -16.98 -14.71
C VAL A 134 4.85 -18.12 -15.37
N ASP A 135 5.46 -19.30 -15.36
CA ASP A 135 4.87 -20.52 -15.91
C ASP A 135 4.31 -21.40 -14.78
N PHE A 136 2.99 -21.59 -14.75
CA PHE A 136 2.31 -22.50 -13.83
C PHE A 136 2.03 -23.84 -14.51
N GLN A 137 2.78 -24.88 -14.13
CA GLN A 137 2.59 -26.22 -14.71
C GLN A 137 1.42 -26.98 -14.10
N SER A 138 0.88 -26.51 -12.97
CA SER A 138 -0.29 -27.08 -12.31
C SER A 138 -1.46 -26.08 -12.26
N LYS A 139 -2.66 -26.60 -12.55
CA LYS A 139 -3.93 -25.85 -12.46
C LYS A 139 -4.56 -25.85 -11.06
N THR A 140 -3.90 -26.49 -10.09
CA THR A 140 -4.43 -26.69 -8.74
C THR A 140 -3.51 -26.14 -7.65
N THR A 141 -2.45 -25.42 -8.01
CA THR A 141 -1.57 -24.78 -7.02
C THR A 141 -2.33 -23.68 -6.29
N ASN A 142 -2.37 -23.78 -4.96
CA ASN A 142 -2.92 -22.73 -4.10
C ASN A 142 -1.92 -21.55 -4.05
N ILE A 143 -2.39 -20.37 -4.44
CA ILE A 143 -1.58 -19.15 -4.51
C ILE A 143 -1.96 -18.25 -3.33
N GLY A 144 -0.96 -17.79 -2.60
CA GLY A 144 -1.10 -16.86 -1.49
C GLY A 144 -1.58 -15.46 -1.91
N GLY A 145 -1.91 -14.66 -0.90
CA GLY A 145 -2.20 -13.24 -1.04
C GLY A 145 -0.96 -12.47 -1.49
N SER A 146 -1.16 -11.46 -2.34
CA SER A 146 -0.11 -10.53 -2.79
C SER A 146 1.17 -11.19 -3.33
N THR A 147 1.11 -12.44 -3.78
CA THR A 147 2.28 -13.23 -4.18
C THR A 147 3.12 -12.52 -5.25
N PHE A 148 2.48 -11.80 -6.18
CA PHE A 148 3.12 -11.15 -7.33
C PHE A 148 2.99 -9.61 -7.33
N LEU A 149 2.70 -9.01 -6.18
CA LEU A 149 2.59 -7.55 -6.10
C LEU A 149 3.93 -6.88 -6.50
N TYR A 150 3.86 -5.78 -7.25
CA TYR A 150 5.04 -5.08 -7.80
C TYR A 150 5.93 -5.94 -8.71
N THR A 151 5.32 -6.79 -9.55
CA THR A 151 6.01 -7.54 -10.61
C THR A 151 5.52 -7.10 -11.99
N ALA A 152 6.43 -7.05 -12.98
CA ALA A 152 6.06 -6.73 -14.36
C ALA A 152 5.05 -7.73 -14.96
N TRP A 153 5.05 -8.98 -14.49
CA TRP A 153 4.09 -10.01 -14.89
C TRP A 153 2.67 -9.65 -14.43
N LEU A 154 2.49 -9.23 -13.17
CA LEU A 154 1.17 -8.87 -12.67
C LEU A 154 0.65 -7.59 -13.35
N ASP A 155 1.51 -6.60 -13.57
CA ASP A 155 1.16 -5.38 -14.30
C ASP A 155 0.62 -5.69 -15.70
N LYS A 156 1.34 -6.54 -16.45
CA LYS A 156 0.90 -7.00 -17.78
C LYS A 156 -0.44 -7.75 -17.72
N MET A 157 -0.62 -8.66 -16.76
CA MET A 157 -1.86 -9.44 -16.63
C MET A 157 -3.07 -8.55 -16.30
N ARG A 158 -2.85 -7.47 -15.53
CA ARG A 158 -3.86 -6.44 -15.24
C ARG A 158 -4.23 -5.66 -16.50
N ASP A 159 -3.25 -5.24 -17.29
CA ASP A 159 -3.50 -4.52 -18.54
C ASP A 159 -4.31 -5.36 -19.55
N ASP A 160 -4.03 -6.66 -19.62
CA ASP A 160 -4.70 -7.55 -20.57
C ASP A 160 -6.14 -7.90 -20.18
N ASN A 161 -6.43 -8.08 -18.88
CA ASN A 161 -7.70 -8.68 -18.42
C ASN A 161 -8.44 -7.92 -17.30
N GLY A 162 -7.79 -6.95 -16.63
CA GLY A 162 -8.31 -6.22 -15.47
C GLY A 162 -8.44 -7.07 -14.19
N LEU A 163 -9.06 -8.25 -14.29
CA LEU A 163 -9.22 -9.26 -13.25
C LEU A 163 -8.28 -10.44 -13.51
N VAL A 164 -7.33 -10.67 -12.62
CA VAL A 164 -6.33 -11.73 -12.73
C VAL A 164 -6.74 -12.92 -11.86
N ILE A 165 -7.00 -14.06 -12.50
CA ILE A 165 -7.41 -15.31 -11.85
C ILE A 165 -6.38 -16.40 -12.17
N ILE A 166 -5.85 -17.04 -11.14
CA ILE A 166 -4.94 -18.19 -11.26
C ILE A 166 -5.51 -19.32 -10.41
N ASN A 167 -5.67 -20.51 -11.00
CA ASN A 167 -6.09 -21.73 -10.29
C ASN A 167 -7.35 -21.56 -9.43
N ASN A 168 -8.37 -20.89 -9.97
CA ASN A 168 -9.62 -20.53 -9.30
C ASN A 168 -9.49 -19.56 -8.12
N SER A 169 -8.35 -18.87 -7.99
CA SER A 169 -8.16 -17.78 -7.04
C SER A 169 -8.07 -16.46 -7.78
N VAL A 170 -8.85 -15.46 -7.36
CA VAL A 170 -8.62 -14.08 -7.78
C VAL A 170 -7.38 -13.60 -7.07
N ILE A 171 -6.33 -13.28 -7.82
CA ILE A 171 -5.06 -12.79 -7.26
C ILE A 171 -4.93 -11.27 -7.38
N SER A 172 -5.66 -10.63 -8.31
CA SER A 172 -5.73 -9.17 -8.38
C SER A 172 -6.91 -8.66 -9.21
N GLY A 173 -7.46 -7.50 -8.86
CA GLY A 173 -8.51 -6.77 -9.54
C GLY A 173 -8.52 -5.26 -9.24
N GLU A 174 -7.36 -4.68 -8.88
CA GLU A 174 -7.20 -3.27 -8.46
C GLU A 174 -7.72 -2.25 -9.48
N ASN A 175 -7.69 -2.58 -10.78
CA ASN A 175 -8.10 -1.69 -11.89
C ASN A 175 -9.38 -2.17 -12.61
N THR A 176 -10.25 -2.89 -11.91
CA THR A 176 -11.50 -3.41 -12.52
C THR A 176 -12.55 -2.32 -12.75
N SER A 177 -13.56 -2.62 -13.56
CA SER A 177 -14.68 -1.72 -13.87
C SER A 177 -15.59 -1.45 -12.66
N ASP A 178 -16.52 -0.51 -12.80
CA ASP A 178 -17.40 -0.11 -11.70
C ASP A 178 -18.47 -1.15 -11.30
N SER A 179 -18.84 -2.04 -12.21
CA SER A 179 -19.60 -3.26 -11.94
C SER A 179 -18.78 -4.47 -12.42
N LEU A 180 -18.35 -5.32 -11.47
CA LEU A 180 -17.55 -6.52 -11.74
C LEU A 180 -18.35 -7.78 -11.43
N ILE A 181 -18.32 -8.73 -12.36
CA ILE A 181 -18.78 -10.10 -12.14
C ILE A 181 -17.55 -10.99 -12.04
N ILE A 182 -17.35 -11.60 -10.87
CA ILE A 182 -16.34 -12.64 -10.70
C ILE A 182 -16.86 -13.91 -11.40
N PRO A 183 -16.09 -14.54 -12.30
CA PRO A 183 -16.53 -15.73 -13.03
C PRO A 183 -16.86 -16.92 -12.13
N ASP A 184 -17.84 -17.72 -12.55
CA ASP A 184 -18.12 -19.02 -11.93
C ASP A 184 -16.89 -19.94 -11.97
N GLY A 185 -16.67 -20.68 -10.89
CA GLY A 185 -15.53 -21.58 -10.74
C GLY A 185 -14.47 -21.04 -9.79
N VAL A 186 -14.38 -19.72 -9.63
CA VAL A 186 -13.54 -19.09 -8.60
C VAL A 186 -13.95 -19.60 -7.22
N LYS A 187 -12.96 -20.01 -6.43
CA LYS A 187 -13.11 -20.56 -5.07
C LYS A 187 -12.67 -19.57 -4.00
N ILE A 188 -11.62 -18.81 -4.28
CA ILE A 188 -10.95 -17.96 -3.29
C ILE A 188 -10.79 -16.56 -3.87
N ILE A 189 -11.10 -15.54 -3.07
CA ILE A 189 -10.66 -14.16 -3.30
C ILE A 189 -9.49 -13.93 -2.37
N ASN A 190 -8.28 -13.82 -2.93
CA ASN A 190 -7.05 -13.76 -2.13
C ASN A 190 -6.89 -12.42 -1.39
N SER A 191 -5.96 -12.43 -0.43
CA SER A 191 -5.66 -11.23 0.32
C SER A 191 -5.19 -10.13 -0.61
N HIS A 192 -5.66 -8.91 -0.35
CA HIS A 192 -5.38 -7.71 -1.13
C HIS A 192 -5.78 -7.77 -2.61
N ALA A 193 -6.60 -8.73 -3.04
CA ALA A 193 -6.95 -8.90 -4.45
C ALA A 193 -7.54 -7.62 -5.08
N PHE A 194 -8.41 -6.92 -4.36
CA PHE A 194 -9.03 -5.67 -4.78
C PHE A 194 -8.65 -4.49 -3.88
N GLU A 195 -7.58 -4.58 -3.09
CA GLU A 195 -7.20 -3.50 -2.18
C GLU A 195 -7.07 -2.16 -2.93
N GLY A 196 -7.69 -1.11 -2.41
CA GLY A 196 -7.65 0.23 -3.00
C GLY A 196 -8.38 0.37 -4.33
N CYS A 197 -9.19 -0.62 -4.75
CA CYS A 197 -9.96 -0.56 -6.00
C CYS A 197 -11.08 0.50 -5.90
N ASN A 198 -10.73 1.74 -6.21
CA ASN A 198 -11.62 2.89 -6.10
C ASN A 198 -12.58 3.06 -7.28
N THR A 199 -12.45 2.25 -8.33
CA THR A 199 -13.38 2.22 -9.46
C THR A 199 -14.61 1.37 -9.17
N LEU A 200 -14.44 0.26 -8.44
CA LEU A 200 -15.47 -0.72 -8.15
C LEU A 200 -16.57 -0.15 -7.24
N LYS A 201 -17.83 -0.21 -7.68
CA LYS A 201 -19.01 0.27 -6.93
C LYS A 201 -19.89 -0.86 -6.43
N GLU A 202 -20.00 -1.92 -7.22
CA GLU A 202 -20.71 -3.14 -6.85
C GLU A 202 -19.96 -4.40 -7.29
N VAL A 203 -20.05 -5.44 -6.47
CA VAL A 203 -19.49 -6.75 -6.79
C VAL A 203 -20.48 -7.86 -6.48
N ASN A 204 -20.64 -8.77 -7.45
CA ASN A 204 -21.40 -10.00 -7.29
C ASN A 204 -20.42 -11.17 -7.15
N ILE A 205 -20.32 -11.73 -5.94
CA ILE A 205 -19.46 -12.88 -5.65
C ILE A 205 -20.27 -14.16 -5.94
N PRO A 206 -19.83 -15.02 -6.88
CA PRO A 206 -20.58 -16.21 -7.28
C PRO A 206 -20.57 -17.28 -6.19
N ASP A 207 -21.59 -18.14 -6.17
CA ASP A 207 -21.75 -19.21 -5.18
C ASP A 207 -20.64 -20.28 -5.23
N SER A 208 -19.74 -20.22 -6.21
CA SER A 208 -18.52 -21.05 -6.21
C SER A 208 -17.48 -20.59 -5.20
N VAL A 209 -17.49 -19.31 -4.79
CA VAL A 209 -16.54 -18.74 -3.83
C VAL A 209 -16.88 -19.20 -2.42
N VAL A 210 -15.90 -19.77 -1.74
CA VAL A 210 -16.02 -20.30 -0.37
C VAL A 210 -15.17 -19.50 0.62
N GLU A 211 -14.23 -18.69 0.16
CA GLU A 211 -13.29 -17.95 1.01
C GLU A 211 -12.98 -16.57 0.43
N ILE A 212 -13.08 -15.56 1.29
CA ILE A 212 -12.60 -14.19 1.04
C ILE A 212 -11.53 -13.93 2.11
N ARG A 213 -10.29 -13.70 1.69
CA ARG A 213 -9.16 -13.54 2.61
C ARG A 213 -8.98 -12.09 3.07
N ASP A 214 -7.97 -11.90 3.90
CA ASP A 214 -7.68 -10.65 4.59
C ASP A 214 -7.49 -9.48 3.61
N SER A 215 -8.07 -8.33 3.91
CA SER A 215 -7.95 -7.11 3.11
C SER A 215 -8.37 -7.25 1.64
N ALA A 216 -9.12 -8.30 1.27
CA ALA A 216 -9.46 -8.61 -0.11
C ALA A 216 -10.12 -7.45 -0.88
N PHE A 217 -10.91 -6.61 -0.21
CA PHE A 217 -11.54 -5.39 -0.74
C PHE A 217 -11.26 -4.16 0.16
N GLU A 218 -10.19 -4.18 0.96
CA GLU A 218 -9.84 -3.05 1.82
C GLU A 218 -9.67 -1.76 1.00
N ALA A 219 -10.13 -0.63 1.53
CA ALA A 219 -10.03 0.69 0.89
C ALA A 219 -10.67 0.79 -0.51
N CYS A 220 -11.60 -0.10 -0.86
CA CYS A 220 -12.48 0.08 -2.03
C CYS A 220 -13.51 1.20 -1.76
N SER A 221 -13.06 2.45 -1.79
CA SER A 221 -13.82 3.59 -1.24
C SER A 221 -15.13 3.93 -1.98
N ASN A 222 -15.38 3.31 -3.14
CA ASN A 222 -16.64 3.45 -3.87
C ASN A 222 -17.52 2.19 -3.82
N LEU A 223 -17.03 1.08 -3.26
CA LEU A 223 -17.78 -0.16 -3.13
C LEU A 223 -18.88 0.03 -2.10
N SER A 224 -20.12 0.11 -2.58
CA SER A 224 -21.32 0.40 -1.78
C SER A 224 -22.30 -0.77 -1.71
N LYS A 225 -22.10 -1.78 -2.57
CA LYS A 225 -22.98 -2.95 -2.67
C LYS A 225 -22.17 -4.21 -2.94
N VAL A 226 -22.36 -5.20 -2.07
CA VAL A 226 -21.78 -6.54 -2.23
C VAL A 226 -22.88 -7.58 -2.14
N LYS A 227 -22.88 -8.52 -3.09
CA LYS A 227 -23.62 -9.78 -2.95
C LYS A 227 -22.61 -10.88 -2.64
N LEU A 228 -22.67 -11.39 -1.41
CA LEU A 228 -21.84 -12.52 -0.98
C LEU A 228 -22.34 -13.85 -1.59
N SER A 229 -21.42 -14.80 -1.72
CA SER A 229 -21.73 -16.19 -2.05
C SER A 229 -22.61 -16.82 -0.97
N ASN A 230 -23.62 -17.59 -1.37
CA ASN A 230 -24.45 -18.37 -0.45
C ASN A 230 -23.72 -19.59 0.14
N LYS A 231 -22.51 -19.90 -0.36
CA LYS A 231 -21.64 -21.00 0.13
C LYS A 231 -20.37 -20.47 0.80
N LEU A 232 -20.31 -19.18 1.08
CA LEU A 232 -19.15 -18.57 1.72
C LEU A 232 -18.95 -19.15 3.12
N GLU A 233 -17.75 -19.62 3.40
CA GLU A 233 -17.37 -20.25 4.66
C GLU A 233 -16.46 -19.33 5.50
N THR A 234 -15.63 -18.51 4.87
CA THR A 234 -14.64 -17.68 5.58
C THR A 234 -14.59 -16.26 5.03
N ILE A 235 -14.52 -15.27 5.93
CA ILE A 235 -14.22 -13.87 5.64
C ILE A 235 -13.03 -13.41 6.51
N GLY A 236 -11.98 -12.93 5.87
CA GLY A 236 -10.73 -12.50 6.49
C GLY A 236 -10.78 -11.14 7.20
N GLU A 237 -9.69 -10.81 7.89
CA GLU A 237 -9.52 -9.55 8.62
C GLU A 237 -9.52 -8.38 7.63
N ASN A 238 -10.15 -7.25 7.96
CA ASN A 238 -10.25 -6.06 7.08
C ASN A 238 -10.84 -6.32 5.67
N ALA A 239 -11.44 -7.48 5.41
CA ALA A 239 -11.83 -7.89 4.05
C ALA A 239 -12.67 -6.86 3.28
N PHE A 240 -13.51 -6.09 3.97
CA PHE A 240 -14.27 -4.96 3.42
C PHE A 240 -14.11 -3.68 4.28
N SER A 241 -12.95 -3.50 4.92
CA SER A 241 -12.63 -2.25 5.62
C SER A 241 -12.59 -1.08 4.65
N ASP A 242 -12.98 0.11 5.12
CA ASP A 242 -12.94 1.37 4.35
C ASP A 242 -13.74 1.32 3.03
N CYS A 243 -14.75 0.44 2.97
CA CYS A 243 -15.78 0.43 1.93
C CYS A 243 -17.01 1.29 2.32
N LYS A 244 -17.82 1.70 1.34
CA LYS A 244 -19.09 2.43 1.54
C LYS A 244 -20.31 1.52 1.70
N LEU A 245 -20.12 0.30 2.20
CA LEU A 245 -21.21 -0.65 2.39
C LEU A 245 -22.20 -0.12 3.44
N GLN A 246 -23.49 -0.06 3.11
CA GLN A 246 -24.53 0.27 4.09
C GLN A 246 -25.03 -0.96 4.84
N SER A 247 -25.07 -2.10 4.14
CA SER A 247 -25.51 -3.37 4.71
C SER A 247 -24.88 -4.54 3.98
N VAL A 248 -24.78 -5.66 4.67
CA VAL A 248 -24.31 -6.93 4.11
C VAL A 248 -25.24 -8.06 4.55
N ASN A 249 -25.56 -8.97 3.62
CA ASN A 249 -26.35 -10.16 3.91
C ASN A 249 -25.41 -11.35 4.14
N ILE A 250 -25.34 -11.83 5.38
CA ILE A 250 -24.43 -12.91 5.78
C ILE A 250 -25.07 -14.27 5.50
N PRO A 251 -24.38 -15.18 4.78
CA PRO A 251 -24.87 -16.52 4.52
C PRO A 251 -24.78 -17.40 5.77
N SER A 252 -25.71 -18.35 5.89
CA SER A 252 -25.74 -19.31 7.01
C SER A 252 -24.62 -20.36 6.97
N THR A 253 -23.85 -20.43 5.87
CA THR A 253 -22.71 -21.33 5.69
C THR A 253 -21.41 -20.82 6.32
N LEU A 254 -21.40 -19.58 6.81
CA LEU A 254 -20.21 -18.95 7.35
C LEU A 254 -19.70 -19.70 8.59
N LYS A 255 -18.44 -20.14 8.54
CA LYS A 255 -17.75 -20.85 9.62
C LYS A 255 -16.79 -19.94 10.38
N SER A 256 -16.23 -18.93 9.71
CA SER A 256 -15.29 -17.99 10.31
C SER A 256 -15.46 -16.59 9.73
N VAL A 257 -15.33 -15.59 10.60
CA VAL A 257 -15.17 -14.19 10.25
C VAL A 257 -14.15 -13.59 11.20
N GLN A 258 -13.28 -12.72 10.70
CA GLN A 258 -12.24 -12.08 11.50
C GLN A 258 -12.64 -10.67 11.97
N LEU A 259 -11.80 -10.06 12.80
CA LEU A 259 -12.01 -8.68 13.22
C LEU A 259 -12.00 -7.74 12.01
N TYR A 260 -12.76 -6.65 12.10
CA TYR A 260 -12.78 -5.58 11.09
C TYR A 260 -13.14 -6.00 9.66
N SER A 261 -13.64 -7.22 9.44
CA SER A 261 -14.10 -7.67 8.12
C SER A 261 -15.10 -6.72 7.47
N PHE A 262 -15.87 -5.97 8.28
CA PHE A 262 -16.74 -4.89 7.85
C PHE A 262 -16.59 -3.67 8.77
N ASN A 263 -16.84 -2.47 8.23
CA ASN A 263 -16.88 -1.24 9.04
C ASN A 263 -17.96 -1.32 10.13
N SER A 264 -17.75 -0.61 11.25
CA SER A 264 -18.63 -0.68 12.43
C SER A 264 -20.06 -0.19 12.19
N ASP A 265 -20.27 0.62 11.16
CA ASP A 265 -21.54 1.19 10.74
C ASP A 265 -22.30 0.32 9.71
N VAL A 266 -21.68 -0.76 9.20
CA VAL A 266 -22.34 -1.68 8.27
C VAL A 266 -23.43 -2.47 8.98
N LYS A 267 -24.67 -2.37 8.47
CA LYS A 267 -25.79 -3.19 8.97
C LYS A 267 -25.66 -4.64 8.50
N VAL A 268 -25.42 -5.55 9.44
CA VAL A 268 -25.44 -7.00 9.18
C VAL A 268 -26.89 -7.51 9.11
N THR A 269 -27.19 -8.30 8.08
CA THR A 269 -28.49 -8.97 7.85
C THR A 269 -28.26 -10.46 7.51
N GLY A 270 -29.32 -11.26 7.36
CA GLY A 270 -29.20 -12.70 7.10
C GLY A 270 -28.94 -13.51 8.37
N ALA A 271 -27.85 -14.28 8.41
CA ALA A 271 -27.45 -15.10 9.56
C ALA A 271 -26.78 -14.26 10.69
N VAL A 272 -27.53 -13.30 11.24
CA VAL A 272 -27.02 -12.32 12.23
C VAL A 272 -26.51 -12.98 13.52
N ASP A 273 -27.24 -13.95 14.07
CA ASP A 273 -26.85 -14.64 15.31
C ASP A 273 -25.56 -15.44 15.14
N LEU A 274 -25.40 -16.10 13.98
CA LEU A 274 -24.19 -16.80 13.60
C LEU A 274 -23.01 -15.82 13.54
N TYR A 275 -23.15 -14.73 12.80
CA TYR A 275 -22.12 -13.69 12.70
C TYR A 275 -21.69 -13.17 14.07
N ASN A 276 -22.66 -12.83 14.93
CA ASN A 276 -22.38 -12.35 16.28
C ASN A 276 -21.67 -13.40 17.14
N SER A 277 -22.02 -14.68 17.00
CA SER A 277 -21.36 -15.76 17.73
C SER A 277 -19.90 -15.95 17.33
N LEU A 278 -19.57 -15.71 16.05
CA LEU A 278 -18.22 -15.83 15.51
C LEU A 278 -17.35 -14.62 15.88
N ILE A 279 -17.88 -13.40 15.82
CA ILE A 279 -17.11 -12.16 16.06
C ILE A 279 -16.88 -11.86 17.55
N LYS A 280 -17.80 -12.27 18.43
CA LYS A 280 -17.74 -11.99 19.87
C LYS A 280 -16.45 -12.46 20.55
N PRO A 281 -16.01 -13.72 20.41
CA PRO A 281 -14.77 -14.17 21.06
C PRO A 281 -13.54 -13.40 20.57
N LEU A 282 -13.51 -12.97 19.30
CA LEU A 282 -12.43 -12.17 18.76
C LEU A 282 -12.38 -10.77 19.38
N LYS A 283 -13.54 -10.12 19.55
CA LYS A 283 -13.63 -8.82 20.23
C LYS A 283 -13.21 -8.92 21.70
N THR A 284 -13.66 -9.97 22.41
CA THR A 284 -13.23 -10.23 23.78
C THR A 284 -11.73 -10.50 23.87
N ALA A 285 -11.17 -11.31 22.97
CA ALA A 285 -9.73 -11.56 22.94
C ALA A 285 -8.92 -10.29 22.62
N GLN A 286 -9.42 -9.45 21.72
CA GLN A 286 -8.82 -8.15 21.43
C GLN A 286 -8.88 -7.22 22.65
N GLU A 287 -10.05 -7.09 23.28
CA GLU A 287 -10.22 -6.30 24.50
C GLU A 287 -9.34 -6.84 25.62
N ASP A 288 -9.23 -8.16 25.80
CA ASP A 288 -8.40 -8.80 26.81
C ASP A 288 -6.92 -8.63 26.54
N ASN A 289 -6.47 -8.78 25.29
CA ASN A 289 -5.08 -8.55 24.88
C ASN A 289 -4.72 -7.07 25.04
N LEU A 290 -5.56 -6.18 24.54
CA LEU A 290 -5.41 -4.74 24.70
C LEU A 290 -5.48 -4.34 26.19
N ASN A 291 -6.35 -4.96 26.98
CA ASN A 291 -6.40 -4.76 28.43
C ASN A 291 -5.18 -5.36 29.12
N LEU A 292 -4.62 -6.49 28.68
CA LEU A 292 -3.37 -7.05 29.19
C LEU A 292 -2.19 -6.11 28.93
N LEU A 293 -2.16 -5.49 27.75
CA LEU A 293 -1.17 -4.49 27.35
C LEU A 293 -1.37 -3.13 28.06
N LEU A 294 -2.63 -2.76 28.34
CA LEU A 294 -3.00 -1.51 29.02
C LEU A 294 -3.21 -1.65 30.54
N ARG A 295 -3.07 -2.86 31.11
CA ARG A 295 -3.51 -3.25 32.48
C ARG A 295 -2.84 -2.48 33.63
N ASN A 296 -1.85 -1.65 33.32
CA ASN A 296 -1.18 -0.80 34.31
C ASN A 296 -1.66 0.66 34.30
N LYS A 297 -2.67 1.06 33.48
CA LYS A 297 -3.25 2.42 33.52
C LYS A 297 -4.79 2.43 33.47
N PRO A 298 -5.47 3.08 34.43
CA PRO A 298 -6.93 3.19 34.46
C PRO A 298 -7.49 4.14 33.38
N TYR A 299 -6.70 5.10 32.91
CA TYR A 299 -7.01 6.04 31.83
C TYR A 299 -5.71 6.65 31.27
N GLY A 300 -5.82 7.39 30.16
CA GLY A 300 -4.71 8.09 29.52
C GLY A 300 -4.01 7.29 28.43
N TRP A 301 -2.82 7.75 28.04
CA TRP A 301 -2.03 7.16 26.96
C TRP A 301 -1.45 5.79 27.31
N GLY A 302 -1.60 4.85 26.37
CA GLY A 302 -1.03 3.51 26.44
C GLY A 302 -0.60 2.96 25.08
N LYS A 303 0.18 1.87 25.11
CA LYS A 303 0.72 1.20 23.92
C LYS A 303 0.24 -0.24 23.89
N ALA A 304 -0.07 -0.77 22.70
CA ALA A 304 -0.47 -2.17 22.53
C ALA A 304 0.68 -3.11 22.18
N THR A 305 1.91 -2.62 22.05
CA THR A 305 3.09 -3.47 21.83
C THR A 305 4.29 -2.89 22.56
N GLU A 306 5.28 -3.72 22.88
CA GLU A 306 6.58 -3.28 23.40
C GLU A 306 7.33 -2.41 22.39
N SER A 307 7.13 -2.66 21.08
CA SER A 307 7.69 -1.83 20.00
C SER A 307 7.13 -0.40 20.00
N GLY A 308 5.90 -0.22 20.49
CA GLY A 308 5.26 1.09 20.60
C GLY A 308 4.59 1.61 19.33
N ASP A 309 4.44 0.77 18.31
CA ASP A 309 3.91 1.15 16.99
C ASP A 309 2.39 1.43 17.01
N LYS A 310 1.68 0.96 18.04
CA LYS A 310 0.24 1.17 18.21
C LYS A 310 -0.04 1.86 19.53
N ILE A 311 -0.41 3.14 19.46
CA ILE A 311 -0.74 4.00 20.61
C ILE A 311 -2.26 4.14 20.73
N PHE A 312 -2.76 4.12 21.96
CA PHE A 312 -4.18 4.23 22.30
C PHE A 312 -4.34 5.25 23.44
N TYR A 313 -5.55 5.76 23.58
CA TYR A 313 -5.93 6.59 24.72
C TYR A 313 -7.19 6.02 25.39
N LYS A 314 -7.17 5.86 26.71
CA LYS A 314 -8.36 5.51 27.50
C LYS A 314 -8.94 6.76 28.13
N ASN A 315 -10.24 6.98 27.97
CA ASN A 315 -10.95 8.06 28.66
C ASN A 315 -11.05 7.79 30.18
N SER A 316 -11.62 8.73 30.95
CA SER A 316 -11.75 8.62 32.41
C SER A 316 -12.64 7.46 32.89
N LYS A 317 -13.42 6.84 32.00
CA LYS A 317 -14.23 5.64 32.27
C LYS A 317 -13.49 4.34 31.92
N GLY A 318 -12.26 4.43 31.40
CA GLY A 318 -11.45 3.29 30.97
C GLY A 318 -11.79 2.79 29.56
N GLU A 319 -12.66 3.48 28.82
CA GLU A 319 -13.05 3.14 27.45
C GLU A 319 -12.02 3.71 26.47
N LEU A 320 -11.78 3.04 25.34
CA LEU A 320 -10.87 3.55 24.31
C LEU A 320 -11.46 4.79 23.61
N GLN A 321 -10.60 5.76 23.35
CA GLN A 321 -10.90 6.88 22.49
C GLN A 321 -10.98 6.42 21.03
N THR A 322 -12.02 6.86 20.34
CA THR A 322 -12.17 6.76 18.89
C THR A 322 -12.56 8.13 18.33
N GLY A 323 -12.27 8.38 17.06
CA GLY A 323 -12.50 9.66 16.41
C GLY A 323 -11.59 10.79 16.91
N TRP A 324 -12.07 12.03 16.76
CA TRP A 324 -11.31 13.23 17.13
C TRP A 324 -11.19 13.40 18.65
N MET A 325 -10.02 13.85 19.11
CA MET A 325 -9.76 14.18 20.51
C MET A 325 -8.90 15.44 20.61
N ASP A 326 -9.33 16.40 21.41
CA ASP A 326 -8.52 17.55 21.82
C ASP A 326 -7.95 17.30 23.22
N LEU A 327 -6.64 17.40 23.37
CA LEU A 327 -5.94 17.17 24.65
C LEU A 327 -4.71 18.07 24.74
N ASP A 328 -4.61 18.88 25.79
CA ASP A 328 -3.47 19.77 26.08
C ASP A 328 -3.08 20.70 24.91
N GLY A 329 -4.08 21.27 24.23
CA GLY A 329 -3.90 22.16 23.08
C GLY A 329 -3.46 21.45 21.79
N LYS A 330 -3.46 20.11 21.79
CA LYS A 330 -3.17 19.26 20.64
C LYS A 330 -4.42 18.54 20.17
N LYS A 331 -4.46 18.24 18.89
CA LYS A 331 -5.60 17.57 18.26
C LYS A 331 -5.15 16.24 17.68
N TYR A 332 -5.85 15.18 18.03
CA TYR A 332 -5.54 13.81 17.66
C TYR A 332 -6.73 13.18 16.95
N TYR A 333 -6.47 12.13 16.18
CA TYR A 333 -7.50 11.28 15.62
C TYR A 333 -7.20 9.82 15.95
N PHE A 334 -8.22 9.10 16.38
CA PHE A 334 -8.15 7.66 16.64
C PHE A 334 -9.09 6.94 15.67
N TYR A 335 -8.61 5.87 15.05
CA TYR A 335 -9.44 5.02 14.20
C TYR A 335 -10.54 4.34 15.01
N SER A 336 -11.49 3.68 14.34
CA SER A 336 -12.59 2.93 14.98
C SER A 336 -12.09 1.80 15.89
N ASN A 337 -10.90 1.27 15.63
CA ASN A 337 -10.20 0.31 16.50
C ASN A 337 -9.49 0.94 17.72
N GLY A 338 -9.52 2.27 17.85
CA GLY A 338 -8.90 3.04 18.93
C GLY A 338 -7.41 3.35 18.74
N GLN A 339 -6.80 2.95 17.62
CA GLN A 339 -5.40 3.26 17.33
C GLN A 339 -5.24 4.74 16.93
N LEU A 340 -4.22 5.39 17.47
CA LEU A 340 -3.84 6.76 17.14
C LEU A 340 -3.33 6.85 15.69
N ALA A 341 -3.86 7.80 14.93
CA ALA A 341 -3.43 8.09 13.58
C ALA A 341 -2.11 8.89 13.55
N THR A 342 -1.23 8.55 12.61
CA THR A 342 0.06 9.23 12.36
C THR A 342 0.33 9.28 10.85
N GLY A 343 1.12 10.25 10.38
CA GLY A 343 1.41 10.45 8.96
C GLY A 343 0.24 11.05 8.18
N PHE A 344 0.23 10.81 6.86
CA PHE A 344 -0.83 11.27 5.96
C PHE A 344 -2.07 10.38 6.09
N ILE A 345 -3.21 11.00 6.38
CA ILE A 345 -4.49 10.31 6.56
C ILE A 345 -5.55 10.99 5.72
N ASP A 346 -6.33 10.21 4.97
CA ASP A 346 -7.53 10.70 4.28
C ASP A 346 -8.77 10.37 5.12
N LEU A 347 -9.49 11.41 5.55
CA LEU A 347 -10.74 11.28 6.28
C LEU A 347 -11.85 11.88 5.42
N ASN A 348 -12.64 11.02 4.76
CA ASN A 348 -13.79 11.40 3.93
C ASN A 348 -13.43 12.38 2.79
N GLY A 349 -12.31 12.16 2.09
CA GLY A 349 -11.83 12.99 0.99
C GLY A 349 -11.05 14.23 1.44
N THR A 350 -10.78 14.35 2.74
CA THR A 350 -9.91 15.40 3.29
C THR A 350 -8.62 14.79 3.81
N LYS A 351 -7.49 15.22 3.24
CA LYS A 351 -6.17 14.80 3.68
C LYS A 351 -5.66 15.66 4.83
N TYR A 352 -5.21 14.98 5.87
CA TYR A 352 -4.57 15.52 7.08
C TYR A 352 -3.17 14.94 7.22
N TYR A 353 -2.35 15.57 8.05
CA TYR A 353 -1.07 15.02 8.46
C TYR A 353 -0.91 15.09 9.97
N PHE A 354 -0.69 13.95 10.60
CA PHE A 354 -0.46 13.82 12.04
C PHE A 354 1.02 13.51 12.27
N ASP A 355 1.66 14.17 13.23
CA ASP A 355 3.11 14.06 13.41
C ASP A 355 3.53 12.62 13.76
N PRO A 356 4.29 11.91 12.90
CA PRO A 356 4.78 10.57 13.22
C PRO A 356 6.06 10.60 14.07
N SER A 357 6.63 11.79 14.33
CA SER A 357 7.89 11.93 15.05
C SER A 357 7.71 11.60 16.52
N SER A 358 8.60 10.77 17.06
CA SER A 358 8.59 10.42 18.47
C SER A 358 8.74 11.65 19.38
N GLY A 359 8.15 11.58 20.57
CA GLY A 359 8.19 12.67 21.55
C GLY A 359 6.82 13.31 21.77
N ASN A 360 6.82 14.53 22.31
CA ASN A 360 5.58 15.16 22.82
C ASN A 360 4.55 15.47 21.72
N ASN A 361 4.97 15.62 20.46
CA ASN A 361 4.07 15.94 19.36
C ASN A 361 3.52 14.72 18.62
N PHE A 362 3.94 13.50 18.98
CA PHE A 362 3.52 12.28 18.29
C PHE A 362 1.99 12.17 18.20
N GLY A 363 1.48 11.99 16.98
CA GLY A 363 0.06 11.92 16.63
C GLY A 363 -0.68 13.25 16.68
N ASN A 364 -0.01 14.38 16.95
CA ASN A 364 -0.65 15.69 16.90
C ASN A 364 -0.89 16.11 15.45
N LEU A 365 -2.06 16.68 15.19
CA LEU A 365 -2.41 17.28 13.91
C LEU A 365 -1.44 18.42 13.56
N ILE A 366 -0.82 18.32 12.40
CA ILE A 366 0.04 19.38 11.86
C ILE A 366 -0.81 20.43 11.16
N VAL A 367 -0.45 21.69 11.43
CA VAL A 367 -0.96 22.86 10.75
C VAL A 367 0.20 23.78 10.33
N GLY A 368 -0.03 24.62 9.32
CA GLY A 368 0.98 25.43 8.66
C GLY A 368 1.87 24.66 7.69
N TRP A 369 3.01 25.26 7.36
CA TRP A 369 4.03 24.69 6.50
C TRP A 369 4.73 23.49 7.12
N LYS A 370 4.89 22.41 6.36
CA LYS A 370 5.67 21.24 6.76
C LYS A 370 6.44 20.67 5.58
N ASN A 371 7.74 20.45 5.77
CA ASN A 371 8.55 19.69 4.84
C ASN A 371 8.45 18.19 5.18
N ILE A 372 8.08 17.37 4.20
CA ILE A 372 7.93 15.92 4.32
C ILE A 372 8.61 15.29 3.10
N ASN A 373 9.64 14.49 3.32
CA ASN A 373 10.41 13.82 2.26
C ASN A 373 10.88 14.78 1.15
N ASN A 374 11.47 15.91 1.55
CA ASN A 374 11.96 17.00 0.68
C ASN A 374 10.88 17.80 -0.08
N ASN A 375 9.60 17.54 0.16
CA ASN A 375 8.51 18.31 -0.42
C ASN A 375 7.83 19.19 0.64
N TRP A 376 7.49 20.43 0.27
CA TRP A 376 6.75 21.33 1.14
C TRP A 376 5.25 21.16 0.94
N TYR A 377 4.53 21.08 2.05
CA TYR A 377 3.08 21.01 2.14
C TYR A 377 2.59 22.13 3.05
N TYR A 378 1.33 22.53 2.87
CA TYR A 378 0.65 23.44 3.77
C TYR A 378 -0.65 22.84 4.27
N PHE A 379 -0.79 22.80 5.60
CA PHE A 379 -2.00 22.35 6.29
C PHE A 379 -2.67 23.58 6.93
N ASN A 380 -3.98 23.75 6.82
CA ASN A 380 -4.62 24.99 7.26
C ASN A 380 -4.48 25.24 8.78
N GLN A 381 -4.05 26.44 9.16
CA GLN A 381 -3.85 26.84 10.58
C GLN A 381 -5.14 26.93 11.38
N SER A 382 -6.20 27.46 10.79
CA SER A 382 -7.53 27.50 11.39
C SER A 382 -8.58 27.58 10.28
N GLY A 383 -9.84 27.82 10.64
CA GLY A 383 -10.96 27.98 9.70
C GLY A 383 -10.82 29.20 8.78
N ASP A 384 -9.77 29.23 7.98
CA ASP A 384 -9.40 30.36 7.16
C ASP A 384 -10.24 30.33 5.88
N GLY A 385 -11.20 31.25 5.82
CA GLY A 385 -12.03 31.57 4.67
C GLY A 385 -13.08 30.53 4.28
N ASP A 386 -12.73 29.23 4.18
CA ASP A 386 -13.61 28.21 3.58
C ASP A 386 -13.35 26.75 4.04
N LYS A 387 -12.36 26.46 4.93
CA LYS A 387 -11.88 25.06 5.15
C LYS A 387 -11.48 24.74 6.59
N VAL A 388 -11.57 23.47 6.97
CA VAL A 388 -11.28 22.95 8.32
C VAL A 388 -9.77 23.01 8.64
N ALA A 389 -9.42 23.29 9.89
CA ALA A 389 -8.03 23.24 10.37
C ALA A 389 -7.38 21.87 10.10
N GLY A 390 -6.11 21.86 9.68
CA GLY A 390 -5.36 20.67 9.31
C GLY A 390 -5.61 20.15 7.88
N PHE A 391 -6.57 20.74 7.15
CA PHE A 391 -6.80 20.41 5.73
C PHE A 391 -5.55 20.73 4.90
N MET A 392 -5.07 19.76 4.10
CA MET A 392 -3.95 19.95 3.18
C MET A 392 -4.35 20.76 1.95
N ARG A 393 -3.68 21.90 1.71
CA ARG A 393 -3.93 22.75 0.53
C ARG A 393 -3.45 22.11 -0.77
N THR A 394 -4.26 22.23 -1.82
CA THR A 394 -4.00 21.72 -3.18
C THR A 394 -4.36 22.73 -4.27
N SER A 395 -4.20 24.03 -3.95
CA SER A 395 -4.52 25.16 -4.82
C SER A 395 -3.68 26.38 -4.45
N TRP A 396 -4.00 27.55 -5.02
CA TRP A 396 -3.49 28.83 -4.55
C TRP A 396 -3.67 28.98 -3.02
N LEU A 397 -2.63 29.51 -2.40
CA LEU A 397 -2.50 29.79 -0.98
C LEU A 397 -1.90 31.19 -0.82
N TYR A 398 -2.50 32.03 0.00
CA TYR A 398 -1.91 33.30 0.41
C TYR A 398 -1.49 33.17 1.87
N ASP A 399 -0.20 33.32 2.14
CA ASP A 399 0.39 33.15 3.48
C ASP A 399 1.54 34.16 3.64
N ASP A 400 1.57 34.85 4.78
CA ASP A 400 2.60 35.85 5.11
C ASP A 400 2.93 36.85 3.97
N GLY A 401 1.89 37.43 3.36
CA GLY A 401 2.05 38.43 2.31
C GLY A 401 2.44 37.90 0.92
N ASN A 402 2.52 36.58 0.75
CA ASN A 402 2.97 35.95 -0.48
C ASN A 402 1.94 34.95 -1.02
N TRP A 403 1.83 34.87 -2.34
CA TRP A 403 1.07 33.82 -3.02
C TRP A 403 1.95 32.60 -3.28
N TYR A 404 1.40 31.42 -3.03
CA TYR A 404 1.99 30.12 -3.31
C TYR A 404 0.99 29.27 -4.10
N TYR A 405 1.48 28.29 -4.84
CA TYR A 405 0.62 27.31 -5.49
C TYR A 405 0.93 25.91 -5.00
N MET A 406 -0.09 25.18 -4.56
CA MET A 406 0.01 23.78 -4.15
C MET A 406 -0.61 22.90 -5.24
N TYR A 407 0.10 21.88 -5.71
CA TYR A 407 -0.41 20.92 -6.69
C TYR A 407 -1.52 20.02 -6.11
N SER A 408 -2.16 19.22 -6.96
CA SER A 408 -3.25 18.30 -6.56
C SER A 408 -2.82 17.23 -5.56
N ASP A 409 -1.53 16.89 -5.52
CA ASP A 409 -0.95 15.97 -4.52
C ASP A 409 -0.56 16.68 -3.20
N GLY A 410 -0.71 18.01 -3.15
CA GLY A 410 -0.39 18.86 -2.01
C GLY A 410 1.04 19.43 -1.99
N THR A 411 1.88 19.08 -2.96
CA THR A 411 3.25 19.59 -3.02
C THR A 411 3.30 21.05 -3.49
N MET A 412 4.17 21.85 -2.87
CA MET A 412 4.36 23.25 -3.23
C MET A 412 5.10 23.39 -4.55
N ALA A 413 4.59 24.23 -5.45
CA ALA A 413 5.22 24.53 -6.72
C ALA A 413 6.43 25.46 -6.57
N THR A 414 7.42 25.27 -7.43
CA THR A 414 8.54 26.20 -7.68
C THR A 414 8.76 26.30 -9.20
N GLY A 415 9.34 27.41 -9.66
CA GLY A 415 9.57 27.66 -11.08
C GLY A 415 8.31 28.04 -11.85
N PHE A 416 8.30 27.76 -13.16
CA PHE A 416 7.16 28.06 -14.02
C PHE A 416 5.99 27.10 -13.76
N ILE A 417 4.79 27.65 -13.62
CA ILE A 417 3.54 26.87 -13.63
C ILE A 417 2.61 27.35 -14.74
N ASN A 418 1.83 26.42 -15.28
CA ASN A 418 0.80 26.70 -16.29
C ASN A 418 -0.56 26.21 -15.76
N LEU A 419 -1.46 27.15 -15.53
CA LEU A 419 -2.81 26.90 -15.07
C LEU A 419 -3.77 27.27 -16.20
N ASN A 420 -4.18 26.28 -17.01
CA ASN A 420 -5.12 26.46 -18.12
C ASN A 420 -4.71 27.55 -19.13
N GLY A 421 -3.42 27.66 -19.45
CA GLY A 421 -2.86 28.65 -20.37
C GLY A 421 -2.37 29.94 -19.70
N ALA A 422 -2.67 30.13 -18.42
CA ALA A 422 -2.12 31.22 -17.60
C ALA A 422 -0.79 30.78 -16.97
N TYR A 423 0.28 31.54 -17.25
CA TYR A 423 1.62 31.23 -16.75
C TYR A 423 2.00 32.13 -15.59
N TYR A 424 2.59 31.52 -14.56
CA TYR A 424 3.11 32.19 -13.38
C TYR A 424 4.52 31.66 -13.09
N TYR A 425 5.26 32.37 -12.25
CA TYR A 425 6.55 31.90 -11.75
C TYR A 425 6.62 32.01 -10.23
N LEU A 426 7.05 30.93 -9.60
CA LEU A 426 7.28 30.83 -8.17
C LEU A 426 8.79 30.75 -7.95
N ASN A 427 9.33 31.53 -7.02
CA ASN A 427 10.75 31.49 -6.69
C ASN A 427 11.12 30.16 -5.97
N ASN A 428 12.39 30.00 -5.57
CA ASN A 428 12.87 28.80 -4.90
C ASN A 428 12.23 28.55 -3.52
N SER A 429 11.66 29.59 -2.89
CA SER A 429 10.89 29.49 -1.66
C SER A 429 9.39 29.23 -1.92
N GLY A 430 8.98 29.12 -3.19
CA GLY A 430 7.60 28.92 -3.61
C GLY A 430 6.77 30.20 -3.74
N SER A 431 7.31 31.36 -3.39
CA SER A 431 6.57 32.62 -3.45
C SER A 431 6.44 33.10 -4.91
N MET A 432 5.23 33.46 -5.30
CA MET A 432 4.91 33.99 -6.62
C MET A 432 5.57 35.35 -6.81
N VAL A 433 6.29 35.50 -7.92
CA VAL A 433 6.97 36.76 -8.24
C VAL A 433 6.09 37.66 -9.10
N THR A 434 6.35 38.96 -9.00
CA THR A 434 5.76 40.00 -9.87
C THR A 434 6.85 40.90 -10.44
N GLY A 435 6.50 41.72 -11.43
CA GLY A 435 7.39 42.62 -12.13
C GLY A 435 8.42 41.92 -13.04
N TRP A 436 9.53 42.61 -13.28
CA TRP A 436 10.63 42.15 -14.13
C TRP A 436 11.41 41.01 -13.48
N GLN A 437 11.61 39.92 -14.22
CA GLN A 437 12.35 38.75 -13.77
C GLN A 437 13.32 38.29 -14.86
N TYR A 438 14.59 38.10 -14.50
CA TYR A 438 15.60 37.56 -15.41
C TYR A 438 15.78 36.06 -15.15
N LEU A 439 15.27 35.23 -16.04
CA LEU A 439 15.16 33.79 -15.87
C LEU A 439 15.70 33.09 -17.12
N GLN A 440 16.47 32.02 -16.96
CA GLN A 440 16.97 31.20 -18.08
C GLN A 440 17.56 32.03 -19.24
N ASN A 441 18.34 33.06 -18.90
CA ASN A 441 18.99 33.97 -19.83
C ASN A 441 18.02 34.83 -20.68
N SER A 442 16.86 35.17 -20.15
CA SER A 442 15.87 36.04 -20.80
C SER A 442 15.08 36.85 -19.78
N TRP A 443 14.60 38.03 -20.18
CA TRP A 443 13.71 38.84 -19.37
C TRP A 443 12.25 38.41 -19.56
N TYR A 444 11.52 38.35 -18.46
CA TYR A 444 10.08 38.12 -18.38
C TYR A 444 9.45 39.23 -17.55
N TYR A 445 8.14 39.43 -17.73
CA TYR A 445 7.37 40.33 -16.88
C TYR A 445 6.11 39.64 -16.39
N PHE A 446 5.93 39.63 -15.08
CA PHE A 446 4.72 39.14 -14.41
C PHE A 446 3.96 40.34 -13.85
N ASN A 447 2.65 40.39 -14.03
CA ASN A 447 1.84 41.53 -13.60
C ASN A 447 2.02 41.80 -12.10
N LYS A 448 2.25 43.06 -11.74
CA LYS A 448 2.01 43.57 -10.39
C LYS A 448 0.52 43.79 -10.17
N SER A 449 0.15 44.02 -8.91
CA SER A 449 -1.23 44.32 -8.52
C SER A 449 -1.83 45.55 -9.22
N ASP A 450 -1.00 46.49 -9.71
CA ASP A 450 -1.40 47.71 -10.40
C ASP A 450 -1.30 47.66 -11.94
N ASP A 451 -0.81 46.57 -12.53
CA ASP A 451 -0.51 46.48 -13.98
C ASP A 451 -1.70 46.18 -14.90
N GLY A 452 -2.91 46.08 -14.35
CA GLY A 452 -4.12 45.67 -15.07
C GLY A 452 -4.07 44.20 -15.50
N GLY A 453 -5.01 43.40 -14.99
CA GLY A 453 -5.06 41.94 -15.19
C GLY A 453 -4.83 41.17 -13.88
N LEU A 454 -4.68 39.85 -13.96
CA LEU A 454 -4.40 39.03 -12.77
C LEU A 454 -2.96 39.24 -12.31
N GLU A 455 -2.76 39.48 -11.02
CA GLU A 455 -1.44 39.59 -10.40
C GLU A 455 -0.62 38.30 -10.62
N GLY A 456 0.68 38.46 -10.86
CA GLY A 456 1.61 37.37 -11.14
C GLY A 456 1.46 36.72 -12.53
N LEU A 457 0.45 37.10 -13.32
CA LEU A 457 0.28 36.56 -14.67
C LEU A 457 1.40 37.05 -15.59
N MET A 458 2.03 36.12 -16.31
CA MET A 458 3.07 36.43 -17.30
C MET A 458 2.50 37.20 -18.49
N LYS A 459 3.08 38.37 -18.79
CA LYS A 459 2.69 39.18 -19.95
C LYS A 459 3.12 38.52 -21.27
N LYS A 460 2.29 38.71 -22.29
CA LYS A 460 2.50 38.29 -23.68
C LYS A 460 2.03 39.41 -24.63
N GLY A 461 2.63 39.48 -25.82
CA GLY A 461 2.40 40.53 -26.81
C GLY A 461 2.97 41.89 -26.41
N TRP A 462 2.49 42.93 -27.07
CA TRP A 462 2.83 44.34 -26.79
C TRP A 462 2.25 44.80 -25.46
N ASN A 463 3.10 45.30 -24.58
CA ASN A 463 2.73 45.81 -23.27
C ASN A 463 3.46 47.12 -22.95
N ARG A 464 2.75 48.08 -22.37
CA ARG A 464 3.32 49.36 -21.93
C ARG A 464 3.64 49.31 -20.45
N ILE A 465 4.93 49.39 -20.10
CA ILE A 465 5.43 49.27 -18.73
C ILE A 465 6.27 50.51 -18.42
N ASN A 466 5.92 51.25 -17.37
CA ASN A 466 6.59 52.50 -16.98
C ASN A 466 6.77 53.50 -18.14
N GLY A 467 5.77 53.61 -19.02
CA GLY A 467 5.76 54.54 -20.15
C GLY A 467 6.36 54.00 -21.45
N ASN A 468 7.14 52.93 -21.40
CA ASN A 468 7.82 52.31 -22.55
C ASN A 468 7.07 51.08 -23.07
N TRP A 469 7.14 50.83 -24.38
CA TRP A 469 6.55 49.65 -25.01
C TRP A 469 7.58 48.51 -25.11
N TYR A 470 7.16 47.32 -24.68
CA TYR A 470 7.93 46.08 -24.75
C TYR A 470 7.08 45.01 -25.43
N TYR A 471 7.73 44.08 -26.12
CA TYR A 471 7.07 42.91 -26.68
C TYR A 471 7.54 41.64 -25.98
N PHE A 472 6.58 40.82 -25.52
CA PHE A 472 6.84 39.49 -24.95
C PHE A 472 6.29 38.42 -25.88
N ASN A 473 7.11 37.46 -26.28
CA ASN A 473 6.72 36.44 -27.25
C ASN A 473 5.50 35.63 -26.79
N TYR A 474 4.52 35.38 -27.68
CA TYR A 474 3.34 34.59 -27.32
C TYR A 474 3.66 33.12 -26.97
N SER A 475 4.71 32.57 -27.59
CA SER A 475 5.11 31.17 -27.41
C SER A 475 5.68 30.90 -26.02
N ASP A 476 6.58 31.76 -25.53
CA ASP A 476 7.34 31.50 -24.31
C ASP A 476 7.35 32.67 -23.31
N GLY A 477 6.86 33.85 -23.66
CA GLY A 477 6.81 35.02 -22.77
C GLY A 477 8.12 35.78 -22.64
N LYS A 478 9.17 35.40 -23.39
CA LYS A 478 10.45 36.12 -23.36
C LYS A 478 10.30 37.50 -23.97
N MET A 479 10.91 38.48 -23.33
CA MET A 479 11.04 39.84 -23.86
C MET A 479 11.92 39.82 -25.11
N ALA A 480 11.42 40.36 -26.21
CA ALA A 480 12.19 40.57 -27.42
C ALA A 480 13.20 41.71 -27.23
N HIS A 481 14.39 41.58 -27.82
CA HIS A 481 15.41 42.62 -27.89
C HIS A 481 16.21 42.47 -29.18
N ASP A 482 16.80 43.57 -29.65
CA ASP A 482 17.62 43.64 -30.87
C ASP A 482 16.94 43.04 -32.12
N THR A 483 15.65 43.31 -32.30
CA THR A 483 14.85 42.71 -33.37
C THR A 483 13.68 43.58 -33.81
N TRP A 484 13.06 43.24 -34.95
CA TRP A 484 11.85 43.87 -35.48
C TRP A 484 10.62 43.03 -35.14
N ILE A 485 9.58 43.67 -34.59
CA ILE A 485 8.27 43.07 -34.30
C ILE A 485 7.19 43.98 -34.86
N ASP A 486 6.28 43.45 -35.69
CA ASP A 486 5.15 44.20 -36.27
C ASP A 486 5.52 45.54 -36.94
N GLY A 487 6.73 45.65 -37.50
CA GLY A 487 7.24 46.86 -38.14
C GLY A 487 7.88 47.89 -37.19
N TYR A 488 8.03 47.56 -35.91
CA TYR A 488 8.71 48.37 -34.91
C TYR A 488 10.01 47.69 -34.45
N TYR A 489 11.07 48.48 -34.23
CA TYR A 489 12.33 47.95 -33.73
C TYR A 489 12.36 48.01 -32.20
N VAL A 490 12.63 46.88 -31.56
CA VAL A 490 12.93 46.81 -30.12
C VAL A 490 14.45 46.75 -29.94
N ASN A 491 14.98 47.70 -29.16
CA ASN A 491 16.42 47.84 -28.94
C ASN A 491 16.98 46.77 -27.96
N SER A 492 18.26 46.89 -27.60
CA SER A 492 18.93 45.96 -26.67
C SER A 492 18.36 45.96 -25.26
N SER A 493 17.65 47.00 -24.84
CA SER A 493 16.91 47.04 -23.57
C SER A 493 15.48 46.52 -23.71
N GLY A 494 15.08 46.06 -24.90
CA GLY A 494 13.72 45.60 -25.22
C GLY A 494 12.70 46.71 -25.48
N THR A 495 13.11 47.97 -25.44
CA THR A 495 12.22 49.12 -25.62
C THR A 495 12.00 49.38 -27.10
N CYS A 496 10.74 49.55 -27.51
CA CYS A 496 10.37 50.02 -28.83
C CYS A 496 10.85 51.46 -29.05
N ILE A 497 11.56 51.72 -30.15
CA ILE A 497 12.05 53.05 -30.56
C ILE A 497 11.43 53.56 -31.86
#